data_AF-A0A844FF48-F1
#
_entry.id   AF-A0A844FF48-F1
#
_cell.length_a   1.000
_cell.length_b   1.000
_cell.length_c   1.000
_cell.angle_alpha   90.00
_cell.angle_beta   90.00
_cell.angle_gamma   90.00
#
_symmetry.space_group_name_H-M   'P 1'
#
loop_
_entity.id
_entity.type
_entity.pdbx_description
1 polymer ?
#
loop_
_entity_poly.entity_id
_entity_poly.type
_entity_poly.pdbx_seq_one_letter_code
_entity_poly.pdbx_strand_id
1 'polypeptide(L)' 'MNQKFVVITEGKFSQPMSREEAVKTVKEYDQKDIIAYVVSEEEANRIKTPDNFNEPKWK' A
#
# COMPACT_ATOMS: atom_id res chain seq x y z
N MET A 1 4.02 -19.25 -5.52
CA MET A 1 4.63 -17.90 -5.38
C MET A 1 3.93 -17.20 -4.23
N ASN A 2 4.64 -16.92 -3.13
CA ASN A 2 4.08 -16.19 -1.97
C ASN A 2 4.19 -14.68 -2.23
N GLN A 3 3.24 -14.11 -2.96
CA GLN A 3 3.13 -12.66 -3.10
C GLN A 3 2.54 -12.07 -1.81
N LYS A 4 3.24 -11.11 -1.21
CA LYS A 4 2.78 -10.37 -0.04
C LYS A 4 2.24 -9.01 -0.43
N PHE A 5 1.24 -8.56 0.33
CA PHE A 5 0.52 -7.32 0.10
C PHE A 5 0.63 -6.43 1.34
N VAL A 6 0.60 -5.13 1.11
CA VAL A 6 0.63 -4.10 2.15
C VAL A 6 -0.58 -3.21 1.97
N VAL A 7 -1.20 -2.83 3.09
CA VAL A 7 -2.30 -1.86 3.10
C VAL A 7 -1.72 -0.49 3.45
N ILE A 8 -2.03 0.50 2.62
CA ILE A 8 -1.63 1.89 2.79
C ILE A 8 -2.84 2.71 3.18
N THR A 9 -2.74 3.48 4.25
CA THR A 9 -3.68 4.56 4.62
C THR A 9 -2.94 5.90 4.54
N GLU A 10 -3.47 6.99 5.12
CA GLU A 10 -2.88 8.34 5.15
C GLU A 10 -1.39 8.38 5.61
N GLY A 11 -0.47 8.03 4.72
CA GLY A 11 0.97 7.94 4.98
C GLY A 11 1.44 6.75 5.83
N LYS A 12 0.56 5.81 6.21
CA LYS A 12 0.93 4.64 7.03
C LYS A 12 0.86 3.35 6.24
N PHE A 13 1.84 2.47 6.48
CA PHE A 13 1.96 1.18 5.84
C PHE A 13 1.75 0.06 6.87
N SER A 14 0.89 -0.90 6.55
CA SER A 14 0.75 -2.11 7.35
C SER A 14 1.96 -3.05 7.20
N GLN A 15 2.00 -4.10 8.01
CA GLN A 15 2.93 -5.20 7.76
C GLN A 15 2.52 -5.98 6.49
N PRO A 16 3.49 -6.60 5.77
CA PRO A 16 3.20 -7.47 4.64
C PRO A 16 2.38 -8.69 5.05
N MET A 17 1.27 -8.94 4.36
CA MET A 17 0.31 -10.00 4.66
C MET A 17 -0.16 -10.71 3.39
N SER A 18 -0.96 -11.77 3.53
CA SER A 18 -1.59 -12.45 2.39
C SER A 18 -2.63 -11.58 1.69
N ARG A 19 -3.05 -11.98 0.50
CA ARG A 19 -4.08 -11.25 -0.25
C ARG A 19 -5.40 -11.21 0.52
N GLU A 20 -5.80 -12.35 1.10
CA GLU A 20 -7.04 -12.47 1.85
C GLU A 20 -7.03 -11.55 3.07
N GLU A 21 -5.92 -11.51 3.80
CA GLU A 21 -5.75 -10.62 4.95
C GLU A 21 -5.76 -9.15 4.56
N ALA A 22 -5.12 -8.78 3.45
CA ALA A 22 -5.11 -7.40 2.96
C ALA A 22 -6.51 -6.92 2.58
N VAL A 23 -7.29 -7.77 1.89
CA VAL A 23 -8.69 -7.45 1.53
C VAL A 23 -9.54 -7.31 2.78
N LYS A 24 -9.39 -8.20 3.76
CA LYS A 24 -10.13 -8.11 5.03
C LYS A 24 -9.80 -6.80 5.75
N THR A 25 -8.53 -6.47 5.85
CA THR A 25 -8.04 -5.26 6.51
C THR A 25 -8.58 -3.99 5.84
N VAL A 26 -8.60 -3.92 4.50
CA VAL A 26 -9.18 -2.77 3.80
C VAL A 26 -10.68 -2.63 4.05
N LYS A 27 -11.43 -3.73 4.08
CA LYS A 27 -12.86 -3.69 4.42
C LYS A 27 -13.11 -3.21 5.85
N GLU A 28 -12.26 -3.60 6.79
CA GLU A 28 -12.33 -3.10 8.18
C GLU A 28 -12.03 -1.61 8.29
N TYR A 29 -11.16 -1.07 7.42
CA TYR A 29 -10.89 0.37 7.33
C TYR A 29 -12.03 1.13 6.66
N ASP A 30 -12.60 0.58 5.59
CA ASP A 30 -13.76 1.16 4.89
C ASP A 30 -14.97 1.31 5.84
N GLN A 31 -15.22 0.31 6.69
CA GLN A 31 -16.24 0.38 7.74
C GLN A 31 -16.02 1.50 8.77
N LYS A 32 -14.81 2.06 8.84
CA LYS A 32 -14.43 3.14 9.75
C LYS A 32 -14.27 4.48 9.02
N ASP A 33 -14.74 4.59 7.78
CA ASP A 33 -14.52 5.74 6.88
C ASP A 33 -13.02 6.06 6.67
N ILE A 34 -12.14 5.06 6.80
CA ILE A 34 -10.71 5.21 6.57
C ILE A 34 -10.40 4.75 5.15
N ILE A 35 -9.89 5.67 4.33
CA ILE A 35 -9.45 5.36 2.97
C ILE A 35 -8.16 4.52 3.04
N ALA A 36 -8.25 3.29 2.55
CA ALA A 36 -7.16 2.32 2.54
C ALA A 36 -6.98 1.67 1.16
N TYR A 37 -5.73 1.46 0.76
CA TYR A 37 -5.36 0.88 -0.54
C TYR A 37 -4.54 -0.38 -0.33
N VAL A 38 -4.82 -1.43 -1.11
CA VAL A 38 -3.94 -2.61 -1.18
C VAL A 38 -2.90 -2.40 -2.27
N VAL A 39 -1.62 -2.61 -1.92
CA VAL A 39 -0.51 -2.62 -2.88
C VAL A 39 0.34 -3.87 -2.68
N SER A 40 1.14 -4.24 -3.68
CA SER A 40 2.17 -5.28 -3.52
C SER A 40 3.29 -4.79 -2.60
N GLU A 41 4.01 -5.71 -1.97
CA GLU A 41 5.20 -5.38 -1.16
C GLU A 41 6.26 -4.60 -1.96
N GLU A 42 6.48 -4.96 -3.22
CA GLU A 42 7.40 -4.26 -4.13
C GLU A 42 6.99 -2.80 -4.34
N GLU A 43 5.70 -2.57 -4.62
CA GLU A 43 5.17 -1.23 -4.83
C GLU A 43 5.16 -0.41 -3.54
N ALA A 44 4.85 -1.04 -2.40
CA ALA A 44 4.93 -0.39 -1.09
C ALA A 44 6.36 0.10 -0.79
N ASN A 45 7.37 -0.70 -1.12
CA ASN A 45 8.77 -0.31 -0.97
C ASN A 45 9.13 0.86 -1.90
N ARG A 46 8.67 0.83 -3.16
CA ARG A 46 8.86 1.94 -4.11
C ARG A 46 8.26 3.26 -3.62
N ILE A 47 7.08 3.22 -3.01
CA ILE A 47 6.40 4.42 -2.48
C ILE A 47 7.08 4.93 -1.20
N LYS A 48 7.59 4.04 -0.34
CA LYS A 48 8.32 4.43 0.89
C LYS A 48 9.63 5.17 0.62
N THR A 49 10.31 4.83 -0.47
CA THR A 49 11.55 5.48 -0.89
C THR A 49 11.26 6.41 -2.07
N PRO A 50 10.94 7.70 -1.82
CA PRO A 50 10.66 8.66 -2.90
C PRO A 50 11.86 8.89 -3.83
N ASP A 51 13.03 8.36 -3.49
CA ASP A 51 14.27 8.38 -4.28
C ASP A 51 14.08 7.89 -5.74
N ASN A 52 13.05 7.09 -6.02
CA ASN A 52 12.76 6.56 -7.35
C ASN A 52 11.54 7.20 -8.03
N PHE A 53 10.98 8.29 -7.47
CA PHE A 53 9.96 9.09 -8.16
C PHE A 53 10.66 10.05 -9.12
N ASN A 54 10.69 9.68 -10.40
CA ASN A 54 11.15 10.58 -11.45
C ASN A 54 10.17 11.76 -11.54
N GLU A 55 10.48 12.87 -10.87
CA GLU A 55 9.74 14.11 -11.03
C GLU A 55 9.77 14.50 -12.52
N PRO A 56 8.61 14.63 -13.17
CA PRO A 56 8.57 15.01 -14.56
C PRO A 56 9.11 16.44 -14.72
N LYS A 57 10.23 16.56 -15.43
CA LYS A 57 10.81 17.85 -15.81
C LYS A 57 10.04 18.40 -17.01
N TRP A 58 8.88 19.01 -16.75
CA TRP A 58 8.23 19.84 -17.76
C TRP A 58 9.11 21.08 -17.96
N LYS A 59 9.78 21.20 -19.12
CA LYS A 59 10.49 22.39 -19.57
C LYS A 59 9.62 23.20 -20.52
#